data_AF-A0A7R9CDJ5-F1
#
_entry.id   AF-A0A7R9CDJ5-F1
#
_cell.length_a   1.000
_cell.length_b   1.000
_cell.length_c   1.000
_cell.angle_alpha   90.00
_cell.angle_beta   90.00
_cell.angle_gamma   90.00
#
_symmetry.space_group_name_H-M   'P 1'
#
loop_
_entity.id
_entity.type
_entity.pdbx_description
1 polymer ?
#
loop_
_entity_poly.entity_id
_entity_poly.type
_entity_poly.pdbx_seq_one_letter_code
_entity_poly.pdbx_strand_id
1 'polypeptide(L)'
;MLISAQLTIDIFSPIADDSFNTFEEILRIAVERKVDFILLGGDLFHDHRPSQTCLFRCMSLIRQYCMGDRPVSVEFLSDQSVNFQHCKNPVVNYEDPNLNISIPIFSINGNHDDCSAMEVSAMDVIASTGLVNYFAKWDDFQKVDVSPLLIQKGKTRLAIFGLSYMKDERLSRLFRNGKVQLFRPKEDKESWFNLMVLHQNRADHGVYTYIPEEALDDFLDLVMWGHEHECRISPEWNPSQSFYVTQPGK
;
A
#
# COMPACT_ATOMS: atom_id res chain seq x y z
N MET A 1 16.10 0.88 4.99
CA MET A 1 15.61 -0.45 5.42
C MET A 1 14.09 -0.35 5.41
N LEU A 2 13.41 -1.21 4.65
CA LEU A 2 11.94 -1.21 4.49
C LEU A 2 11.35 -2.18 5.51
N ILE A 3 10.32 -1.79 6.24
CA ILE A 3 9.40 -2.73 6.89
C ILE A 3 8.17 -2.82 6.01
N SER A 4 7.97 -4.02 5.46
CA SER A 4 6.71 -4.45 4.86
C SER A 4 5.97 -5.23 5.94
N ALA A 5 4.77 -4.80 6.26
CA ALA A 5 3.88 -5.48 7.20
C ALA A 5 2.43 -5.28 6.72
N GLN A 6 1.60 -6.29 6.94
CA GLN A 6 0.19 -6.29 6.58
C GLN A 6 -0.56 -6.62 7.88
N LEU A 7 -1.48 -5.75 8.32
CA LEU A 7 -2.24 -5.99 9.55
C LEU A 7 -3.59 -5.29 9.52
N THR A 8 -4.61 -5.99 10.01
CA THR A 8 -5.99 -5.54 10.04
C THR A 8 -6.42 -5.17 11.46
N ILE A 9 -6.90 -3.94 11.64
CA ILE A 9 -7.39 -3.45 12.93
C ILE A 9 -8.83 -3.95 13.15
N ASP A 10 -8.99 -4.85 14.13
CA ASP A 10 -10.21 -5.59 14.45
C ASP A 10 -10.74 -5.25 15.86
N ILE A 11 -12.06 -5.06 16.02
CA ILE A 11 -12.70 -4.69 17.33
C ILE A 11 -13.61 -5.75 17.92
N PHE A 12 -14.12 -6.73 17.17
CA PHE A 12 -15.13 -7.66 17.69
C PHE A 12 -14.56 -9.06 18.03
N SER A 13 -13.71 -9.08 19.05
CA SER A 13 -13.37 -10.29 19.82
C SER A 13 -13.28 -9.90 21.30
N PRO A 14 -13.52 -10.81 22.27
CA PRO A 14 -13.29 -10.54 23.70
C PRO A 14 -11.86 -10.10 24.06
N ILE A 15 -10.96 -10.07 23.07
CA ILE A 15 -9.59 -9.59 23.11
C ILE A 15 -9.48 -8.27 22.29
N ALA A 16 -10.19 -7.22 22.74
CA ALA A 16 -10.37 -5.95 22.01
C ALA A 16 -9.09 -5.13 21.77
N ASP A 17 -7.94 -5.58 22.26
CA ASP A 17 -6.66 -4.88 22.17
C ASP A 17 -5.63 -5.56 21.26
N ASP A 18 -5.80 -6.82 20.85
CA ASP A 18 -4.76 -7.55 20.09
C ASP A 18 -4.37 -6.83 18.81
N SER A 19 -5.36 -6.40 18.03
CA SER A 19 -5.13 -5.71 16.77
C SER A 19 -4.39 -4.38 16.94
N PHE A 20 -4.72 -3.62 18.00
CA PHE A 20 -4.02 -2.38 18.33
C PHE A 20 -2.63 -2.63 18.91
N ASN A 21 -2.46 -3.66 19.73
CA ASN A 21 -1.17 -4.03 20.32
C ASN A 21 -0.19 -4.48 19.24
N THR A 22 -0.64 -5.29 18.29
CA THR A 22 0.20 -5.75 17.18
C THR A 22 0.49 -4.62 16.19
N PHE A 23 -0.48 -3.74 15.91
CA PHE A 23 -0.23 -2.55 15.10
C PHE A 23 0.78 -1.61 15.79
N GLU A 24 0.65 -1.40 17.10
CA GLU A 24 1.62 -0.65 17.90
C GLU A 24 3.01 -1.32 17.87
N GLU A 25 3.09 -2.65 17.94
CA GLU A 25 4.35 -3.39 17.83
C GLU A 25 5.04 -3.11 16.49
N ILE A 26 4.32 -3.15 15.37
CA ILE A 26 4.88 -2.79 14.05
C ILE A 26 5.46 -1.38 14.07
N LEU A 27 4.70 -0.41 14.58
CA LEU A 27 5.14 0.98 14.63
C LEU A 27 6.37 1.15 15.54
N ARG A 28 6.42 0.45 16.66
CA ARG A 28 7.58 0.40 17.55
C ARG A 28 8.79 -0.19 16.84
N ILE A 29 8.64 -1.32 16.14
CA ILE A 29 9.74 -1.92 15.36
C ILE A 29 10.21 -0.93 14.28
N ALA A 30 9.32 -0.21 13.61
CA ALA A 30 9.68 0.81 12.63
C ALA A 30 10.56 1.92 13.22
N VAL A 31 10.21 2.41 14.40
CA VAL A 31 11.01 3.40 15.14
C VAL A 31 12.35 2.80 15.60
N GLU A 32 12.33 1.64 16.24
CA GLU A 32 13.51 0.94 16.78
C GLU A 32 14.52 0.60 15.67
N ARG A 33 14.03 0.15 14.51
CA ARG A 33 14.84 -0.17 13.32
C ARG A 33 15.19 1.05 12.47
N LYS A 34 14.68 2.24 12.82
CA LYS A 34 14.90 3.51 12.11
C LYS A 34 14.61 3.39 10.61
N VAL A 35 13.49 2.78 10.26
CA VAL A 35 13.11 2.60 8.85
C VAL A 35 12.94 3.93 8.13
N ASP A 36 13.01 3.89 6.81
CA ASP A 36 12.85 5.08 5.98
C ASP A 36 11.38 5.45 5.80
N PHE A 37 10.53 4.44 5.65
CA PHE A 37 9.08 4.54 5.56
C PHE A 37 8.44 3.17 5.86
N ILE A 38 7.13 3.16 6.07
CA ILE A 38 6.32 1.95 6.22
C ILE A 38 5.50 1.76 4.94
N LEU A 39 5.41 0.52 4.45
CA LEU A 39 4.60 0.17 3.29
C LEU A 39 3.57 -0.91 3.68
N LEU A 40 2.29 -0.55 3.57
CA LEU A 40 1.16 -1.40 3.90
C LEU A 40 0.46 -1.89 2.61
N GLY A 41 0.07 -3.16 2.60
CA GLY A 41 -0.55 -3.81 1.45
C GLY A 41 -2.07 -3.78 1.44
N GLY A 42 -2.72 -2.93 2.24
CA GLY A 42 -4.17 -2.82 2.37
C GLY A 42 -4.70 -3.37 3.70
N ASP A 43 -6.01 -3.55 3.80
CA ASP A 43 -6.77 -3.98 4.98
C ASP A 43 -6.25 -3.42 6.31
N LEU A 44 -6.03 -2.10 6.39
CA LEU A 44 -5.67 -1.46 7.66
C LEU A 44 -6.82 -1.56 8.67
N PHE A 45 -8.07 -1.54 8.19
CA PHE A 45 -9.28 -1.71 8.98
C PHE A 45 -9.99 -3.01 8.62
N HIS A 46 -10.56 -3.69 9.63
CA HIS A 46 -11.43 -4.85 9.39
C HIS A 46 -12.79 -4.46 8.85
N ASP A 47 -13.33 -3.36 9.34
CA ASP A 47 -14.64 -2.87 8.95
C ASP A 47 -14.50 -1.75 7.93
N HIS A 48 -15.30 -1.80 6.86
CA HIS A 48 -15.44 -0.68 5.91
C HIS A 48 -15.83 0.64 6.59
N ARG A 49 -16.52 0.55 7.74
CA ARG A 49 -16.91 1.67 8.59
C ARG A 49 -16.36 1.43 9.99
N PRO A 50 -15.06 1.65 10.21
CA PRO A 50 -14.45 1.40 11.51
C PRO A 50 -15.09 2.33 12.55
N SER A 51 -15.21 1.84 13.79
CA SER A 51 -15.77 2.64 14.88
C SER A 51 -14.93 3.90 15.14
N GLN A 52 -15.53 4.92 15.74
CA GLN A 52 -14.80 6.13 16.14
C GLN A 52 -13.62 5.80 17.07
N THR A 53 -13.80 4.82 17.97
CA THR A 53 -12.73 4.31 18.83
C THR A 53 -11.58 3.70 18.02
N CYS A 54 -11.90 2.94 16.96
CA CYS A 54 -10.91 2.36 16.05
C CYS A 54 -10.04 3.44 15.41
N LEU A 55 -10.69 4.39 14.74
CA LEU A 55 -10.04 5.50 14.07
C LEU A 55 -9.20 6.32 15.04
N PHE A 56 -9.77 6.66 16.21
CA PHE A 56 -9.07 7.42 17.24
C PHE A 56 -7.78 6.72 17.70
N ARG A 57 -7.85 5.42 18.02
CA ARG A 57 -6.67 4.66 18.48
C ARG A 57 -5.64 4.52 17.38
N CYS A 58 -6.04 4.16 16.16
CA CYS A 58 -5.15 4.06 15.01
C CYS A 58 -4.41 5.38 14.76
N MET A 59 -5.14 6.50 14.66
CA MET A 59 -4.56 7.83 14.46
C MET A 59 -3.63 8.24 15.60
N SER A 60 -4.00 7.92 16.85
CA SER A 60 -3.17 8.22 18.02
C SER A 60 -1.83 7.47 17.99
N LEU A 61 -1.85 6.18 17.63
CA LEU A 61 -0.65 5.37 17.48
C LEU A 61 0.24 5.88 16.35
N ILE A 62 -0.32 6.15 15.16
CA ILE A 62 0.46 6.71 14.05
C ILE A 62 1.08 8.05 14.45
N ARG A 63 0.29 8.94 15.08
CA ARG A 63 0.80 10.23 15.57
C ARG A 63 1.95 10.06 16.57
N GLN A 64 1.85 9.11 17.49
CA GLN A 64 2.86 8.86 18.52
C GLN A 64 4.18 8.34 17.94
N TYR A 65 4.12 7.46 16.93
CA TYR A 65 5.31 6.75 16.44
C TYR A 65 5.88 7.31 15.12
N CYS A 66 5.06 7.98 14.30
CA CYS A 66 5.43 8.40 12.94
C CYS A 66 5.58 9.92 12.76
N MET A 67 5.30 10.72 13.79
CA MET A 67 5.59 12.16 13.80
C MET A 67 6.80 12.46 14.70
N GLY A 68 7.56 13.51 14.37
CA GLY A 68 8.71 13.96 15.18
C GLY A 68 9.83 14.57 14.36
N ASP A 69 10.90 15.00 15.03
CA ASP A 69 11.93 15.87 14.44
C ASP A 69 12.96 15.15 13.55
N ARG A 70 12.86 13.82 13.41
CA ARG A 70 13.79 13.07 12.55
C ARG A 70 13.48 13.41 11.09
N PRO A 71 14.44 13.95 10.32
CA PRO A 71 14.20 14.29 8.92
C PRO A 71 13.96 13.01 8.10
N VAL A 72 12.99 13.08 7.19
CA VAL A 72 12.76 12.05 6.18
C VAL A 72 13.87 12.11 5.15
N SER A 73 14.54 10.98 4.90
CA SER A 73 15.74 10.90 4.05
C SER A 73 15.47 10.51 2.60
N VAL A 74 14.21 10.24 2.27
CA VAL A 74 13.76 9.87 0.93
C VAL A 74 13.20 11.09 0.22
N GLU A 75 13.51 11.21 -1.07
CA GLU A 75 13.05 12.26 -1.95
C GLU A 75 11.91 11.73 -2.84
N PHE A 76 10.85 12.52 -3.00
CA PHE A 76 9.73 12.19 -3.88
C PHE A 76 9.91 12.86 -5.25
N LEU A 77 9.96 12.07 -6.32
CA LEU A 77 10.32 12.52 -7.66
C LEU A 77 9.16 12.49 -8.67
N SER A 78 8.09 11.73 -8.40
CA SER A 78 6.94 11.65 -9.30
C SER A 78 5.97 12.82 -9.11
N ASP A 79 5.09 13.00 -10.08
CA ASP A 79 4.05 14.03 -10.02
C ASP A 79 2.99 13.68 -8.97
N GLN A 80 3.11 14.34 -7.82
CA GLN A 80 2.22 14.17 -6.67
C GLN A 80 0.75 14.48 -7.00
N SER A 81 0.50 15.37 -7.97
CA SER A 81 -0.87 15.70 -8.40
C SER A 81 -1.56 14.54 -9.12
N VAL A 82 -0.78 13.67 -9.77
CA VAL A 82 -1.28 12.44 -10.39
C VAL A 82 -1.37 11.33 -9.35
N ASN A 83 -0.32 11.14 -8.54
CA ASN A 83 -0.26 10.05 -7.56
C ASN A 83 -1.35 10.18 -6.47
N PHE A 84 -1.70 11.40 -6.09
CA PHE A 84 -2.66 11.73 -5.05
C PHE A 84 -3.87 12.51 -5.58
N GLN A 85 -4.25 12.32 -6.84
CA GLN A 85 -5.34 13.05 -7.50
C GLN A 85 -6.70 12.99 -6.76
N HIS A 86 -6.90 11.95 -5.96
CA HIS A 86 -8.11 11.74 -5.16
C HIS A 86 -8.10 12.50 -3.82
N CYS A 87 -6.92 12.97 -3.39
CA CYS A 87 -6.73 13.74 -2.16
C CYS A 87 -7.00 15.22 -2.41
N LYS A 88 -7.61 15.90 -1.42
CA LYS A 88 -7.76 17.37 -1.47
C LYS A 88 -6.42 18.11 -1.39
N ASN A 89 -5.47 17.52 -0.66
CA ASN A 89 -4.10 18.00 -0.56
C ASN A 89 -3.22 16.96 -1.26
N PRO A 90 -2.92 17.13 -2.57
CA PRO A 90 -2.23 16.11 -3.36
C PRO A 90 -0.70 16.25 -3.19
N VAL A 91 -0.24 16.20 -1.94
CA VAL A 91 1.16 16.30 -1.56
C VAL A 91 1.46 15.19 -0.58
N VAL A 92 2.64 14.58 -0.69
CA VAL A 92 3.13 13.58 0.25
C VAL A 92 3.29 14.21 1.62
N ASN A 93 2.84 13.50 2.66
CA ASN A 93 2.60 14.10 3.96
C ASN A 93 3.83 14.71 4.65
N TYR A 94 5.03 14.22 4.35
CA TYR A 94 6.28 14.76 4.92
C TYR A 94 6.80 15.99 4.19
N GLU A 95 6.19 16.39 3.08
CA GLU A 95 6.45 17.66 2.40
C GLU A 95 5.39 18.74 2.76
N ASP A 96 4.36 18.38 3.54
CA ASP A 96 3.41 19.38 4.06
C ASP A 96 4.11 20.26 5.12
N PRO A 97 4.18 21.59 4.92
CA PRO A 97 4.87 22.48 5.84
C PRO A 97 4.23 22.57 7.24
N ASN A 98 3.01 22.07 7.40
CA ASN A 98 2.27 22.08 8.66
C ASN A 98 2.40 20.76 9.43
N LEU A 99 3.04 19.74 8.86
CA LEU A 99 3.18 18.41 9.46
C LEU A 99 4.64 18.06 9.67
N ASN A 100 4.97 17.62 10.87
CA ASN A 100 6.32 17.12 11.20
C ASN A 100 6.32 15.59 11.19
N ILE A 101 6.43 15.01 10.00
CA ILE A 101 6.44 13.56 9.78
C ILE A 101 7.87 13.04 9.91
N SER A 102 8.07 12.01 10.73
CA SER A 102 9.36 11.35 10.92
C SER A 102 9.47 10.02 10.18
N ILE A 103 8.36 9.27 10.05
CA ILE A 103 8.26 8.00 9.31
C ILE A 103 7.00 8.05 8.45
N PRO A 104 7.09 8.30 7.14
CA PRO A 104 5.91 8.29 6.29
C PRO A 104 5.37 6.87 6.12
N ILE A 105 4.04 6.74 6.11
CA ILE A 105 3.32 5.50 5.83
C ILE A 105 2.73 5.60 4.42
N PHE A 106 2.98 4.61 3.58
CA PHE A 106 2.34 4.46 2.28
C PHE A 106 1.44 3.23 2.31
N SER A 107 0.21 3.35 1.83
CA SER A 107 -0.74 2.23 1.81
C SER A 107 -1.61 2.27 0.57
N ILE A 108 -1.91 1.09 0.03
CA ILE A 108 -3.08 0.87 -0.83
C ILE A 108 -4.31 0.56 0.05
N ASN A 109 -5.50 0.46 -0.54
CA ASN A 109 -6.66 -0.08 0.18
C ASN A 109 -6.75 -1.61 0.00
N GLY A 110 -7.30 -2.29 1.01
CA GLY A 110 -7.70 -3.69 0.87
C GLY A 110 -9.20 -3.86 0.68
N ASN A 111 -9.67 -5.11 0.66
CA ASN A 111 -11.08 -5.42 0.43
C ASN A 111 -11.99 -5.01 1.59
N HIS A 112 -11.45 -4.86 2.80
CA HIS A 112 -12.16 -4.36 3.98
C HIS A 112 -12.10 -2.85 4.12
N ASP A 113 -11.05 -2.22 3.60
CA ASP A 113 -10.93 -0.76 3.58
C ASP A 113 -11.76 -0.12 2.46
N ASP A 114 -12.04 -0.87 1.39
CA ASP A 114 -12.68 -0.34 0.19
C ASP A 114 -14.12 0.08 0.48
N CYS A 115 -14.45 1.32 0.14
CA CYS A 115 -15.82 1.74 -0.02
C CYS A 115 -16.06 1.89 -1.52
N SER A 116 -17.31 1.75 -1.98
CA SER A 116 -17.61 1.95 -3.41
C SER A 116 -16.94 3.23 -3.93
N ALA A 117 -16.47 3.26 -5.19
CA ALA A 117 -15.65 4.35 -5.74
C ALA A 117 -16.21 5.80 -5.56
N MET A 118 -17.48 5.95 -5.20
CA MET A 118 -18.16 7.22 -4.94
C MET A 118 -18.27 7.60 -3.45
N GLU A 119 -17.86 6.72 -2.54
CA GLU A 119 -17.91 6.94 -1.09
C GLU A 119 -16.51 7.22 -0.52
N VAL A 120 -16.49 7.96 0.59
CA VAL A 120 -15.27 8.22 1.36
C VAL A 120 -14.98 7.00 2.22
N SER A 121 -13.83 6.36 1.99
CA SER A 121 -13.36 5.22 2.78
C SER A 121 -12.68 5.67 4.08
N ALA A 122 -12.46 4.74 5.00
CA ALA A 122 -11.64 4.98 6.19
C ALA A 122 -10.22 5.44 5.82
N MET A 123 -9.67 4.92 4.73
CA MET A 123 -8.37 5.32 4.19
C MET A 123 -8.37 6.78 3.71
N ASP A 124 -9.43 7.22 3.05
CA ASP A 124 -9.58 8.63 2.65
C ASP A 124 -9.63 9.56 3.87
N VAL A 125 -10.33 9.14 4.94
CA VAL A 125 -10.41 9.92 6.20
C VAL A 125 -9.01 10.08 6.81
N ILE A 126 -8.26 8.99 6.98
CA ILE A 126 -6.92 9.07 7.60
C ILE A 126 -5.92 9.79 6.70
N ALA A 127 -5.97 9.57 5.38
CA ALA A 127 -5.14 10.31 4.45
C ALA A 127 -5.39 11.82 4.53
N SER A 128 -6.66 12.25 4.71
CA SER A 128 -6.99 13.67 4.88
C SER A 128 -6.40 14.31 6.15
N THR A 129 -6.01 13.52 7.15
CA THR A 129 -5.32 14.01 8.35
C THR A 129 -3.81 14.17 8.17
N GLY A 130 -3.26 13.72 7.03
CA GLY A 130 -1.83 13.72 6.75
C GLY A 130 -1.03 12.62 7.47
N LEU A 131 -1.71 11.64 8.08
CA LEU A 131 -1.04 10.54 8.79
C LEU A 131 -0.60 9.40 7.86
N VAL A 132 -1.28 9.21 6.73
CA VAL A 132 -0.99 8.13 5.76
C VAL A 132 -1.03 8.69 4.33
N ASN A 133 -0.07 8.28 3.51
CA ASN A 133 -0.08 8.52 2.07
C ASN A 133 -0.87 7.38 1.39
N TYR A 134 -2.17 7.58 1.22
CA TYR A 134 -3.01 6.65 0.47
C TYR A 134 -2.75 6.82 -1.03
N PHE A 135 -2.33 5.76 -1.71
CA PHE A 135 -2.01 5.78 -3.13
C PHE A 135 -2.72 4.67 -3.90
N ALA A 136 -2.67 4.75 -5.23
CA ALA A 136 -3.26 3.78 -6.15
C ALA A 136 -4.78 3.57 -5.96
N LYS A 137 -5.52 4.63 -5.64
CA LYS A 137 -6.98 4.64 -5.73
C LYS A 137 -7.39 4.68 -7.21
N TRP A 138 -8.17 3.70 -7.65
CA TRP A 138 -8.75 3.68 -8.99
C TRP A 138 -10.11 4.39 -8.98
N ASP A 139 -10.46 5.05 -10.08
CA ASP A 139 -11.71 5.78 -10.30
C ASP A 139 -12.51 5.25 -11.50
N ASP A 140 -11.84 4.55 -12.42
CA ASP A 140 -12.44 3.90 -13.59
C ASP A 140 -12.56 2.39 -13.39
N PHE A 141 -13.76 1.88 -13.66
CA PHE A 141 -14.11 0.47 -13.58
C PHE A 141 -13.84 -0.31 -14.87
N GLN A 142 -13.52 0.39 -15.96
CA GLN A 142 -13.32 -0.17 -17.30
C GLN A 142 -11.84 -0.28 -17.69
N LYS A 143 -10.96 0.41 -16.97
CA LYS A 143 -9.50 0.36 -17.13
C LYS A 143 -8.81 0.69 -15.81
N VAL A 144 -7.59 0.20 -15.66
CA VAL A 144 -6.72 0.48 -14.51
C VAL A 144 -5.39 0.97 -15.05
N ASP A 145 -5.13 2.25 -14.82
CA ASP A 145 -3.91 2.93 -15.22
C ASP A 145 -3.05 3.17 -13.97
N VAL A 146 -1.91 2.48 -13.85
CA VAL A 146 -1.06 2.50 -12.66
C VAL A 146 0.15 3.38 -12.89
N SER A 147 0.18 4.52 -12.20
CA SER A 147 1.35 5.42 -12.16
C SER A 147 2.18 5.16 -10.90
N PRO A 148 3.51 4.94 -10.99
CA PRO A 148 4.34 4.62 -9.84
C PRO A 148 4.59 5.85 -8.96
N LEU A 149 4.86 5.59 -7.67
CA LEU A 149 5.53 6.53 -6.78
C LEU A 149 7.04 6.42 -7.04
N LEU A 150 7.69 7.50 -7.43
CA LEU A 150 9.12 7.52 -7.68
C LEU A 150 9.84 8.10 -6.47
N ILE A 151 10.61 7.26 -5.80
CA ILE A 151 11.31 7.61 -4.55
C ILE A 151 12.81 7.39 -4.73
N GLN A 152 13.62 8.35 -4.30
CA GLN A 152 15.07 8.24 -4.34
C GLN A 152 15.70 8.40 -2.97
N LYS A 153 16.73 7.60 -2.69
CA LYS A 153 17.59 7.76 -1.52
C LYS A 153 19.05 7.63 -1.93
N GLY A 154 19.74 8.77 -1.99
CA GLY A 154 21.11 8.83 -2.49
C GLY A 154 21.18 8.35 -3.95
N LYS A 155 21.83 7.21 -4.20
CA LYS A 155 21.95 6.60 -5.54
C LYS A 155 20.88 5.55 -5.84
N THR A 156 20.11 5.14 -4.84
CA THR A 156 19.09 4.09 -4.99
C THR A 156 17.78 4.72 -5.41
N ARG A 157 17.16 4.16 -6.45
CA ARG A 157 15.89 4.59 -7.02
C ARG A 157 14.86 3.47 -6.92
N LEU A 158 13.68 3.81 -6.43
CA LEU A 158 12.58 2.88 -6.17
C LEU A 158 11.31 3.38 -6.87
N ALA A 159 10.72 2.55 -7.70
CA ALA A 159 9.42 2.78 -8.33
C ALA A 159 8.38 1.86 -7.65
N ILE A 160 7.44 2.45 -6.92
CA ILE A 160 6.39 1.71 -6.21
C ILE A 160 5.10 1.77 -7.04
N PHE A 161 4.71 0.65 -7.61
CA PHE A 161 3.43 0.44 -8.28
C PHE A 161 2.42 -0.08 -7.26
N GLY A 162 1.21 0.49 -7.25
CA GLY A 162 0.14 0.06 -6.35
C GLY A 162 -1.08 -0.40 -7.11
N LEU A 163 -1.76 -1.41 -6.57
CA LEU A 163 -3.06 -1.86 -7.03
C LEU A 163 -3.95 -2.12 -5.82
N SER A 164 -4.70 -1.10 -5.45
CA SER A 164 -5.81 -1.18 -4.50
C SER A 164 -6.78 -2.31 -4.84
N TYR A 165 -7.46 -2.86 -3.83
CA TYR A 165 -8.40 -3.95 -4.03
C TYR A 165 -9.46 -3.60 -5.09
N MET A 166 -9.79 -4.62 -5.89
CA MET A 166 -10.85 -4.64 -6.87
C MET A 166 -11.32 -6.09 -6.93
N LYS A 167 -12.63 -6.33 -7.01
CA LYS A 167 -13.16 -7.71 -7.12
C LYS A 167 -12.39 -8.52 -8.16
N ASP A 168 -11.92 -9.71 -7.76
CA ASP A 168 -11.01 -10.53 -8.56
C ASP A 168 -11.58 -10.83 -9.94
N GLU A 169 -12.87 -11.13 -10.07
CA GLU A 169 -13.47 -11.45 -11.38
C GLU A 169 -13.45 -10.26 -12.34
N ARG A 170 -13.58 -9.05 -11.79
CA ARG A 170 -13.48 -7.82 -12.57
C ARG A 170 -12.05 -7.59 -13.00
N LEU A 171 -11.11 -7.62 -12.07
CA LEU A 171 -9.71 -7.36 -12.35
C LEU A 171 -9.14 -8.41 -13.32
N SER A 172 -9.46 -9.68 -13.12
CA SER A 172 -9.12 -10.79 -14.01
C SER A 172 -9.61 -10.54 -15.44
N ARG A 173 -10.83 -10.00 -15.60
CA ARG A 173 -11.36 -9.60 -16.91
C ARG A 173 -10.61 -8.40 -17.51
N LEU A 174 -10.19 -7.43 -16.70
CA LEU A 174 -9.44 -6.27 -17.18
C LEU A 174 -8.05 -6.67 -17.67
N PHE A 175 -7.35 -7.56 -16.96
CA PHE A 175 -6.07 -8.11 -17.41
C PHE A 175 -6.22 -8.83 -18.76
N ARG A 176 -7.21 -9.72 -18.91
CA ARG A 176 -7.45 -10.42 -20.19
C ARG A 176 -7.77 -9.50 -21.35
N ASN A 177 -8.42 -8.37 -21.08
CA ASN A 177 -8.80 -7.41 -22.09
C ASN A 177 -7.70 -6.37 -22.37
N GLY A 178 -6.50 -6.48 -21.76
CA GLY A 178 -5.42 -5.51 -21.90
C GLY A 178 -5.79 -4.12 -21.38
N LYS A 179 -6.64 -4.07 -20.34
CA LYS A 179 -7.16 -2.84 -19.73
C LYS A 179 -6.45 -2.46 -18.42
N VAL A 180 -5.37 -3.16 -18.08
CA VAL A 180 -4.47 -2.81 -16.99
C VAL A 180 -3.15 -2.34 -17.61
N GLN A 181 -2.69 -1.15 -17.27
CA GLN A 181 -1.46 -0.57 -17.82
C GLN A 181 -0.58 -0.04 -16.68
N LEU A 182 0.68 -0.48 -16.64
CA LEU A 182 1.68 0.05 -15.72
C LEU A 182 2.55 1.08 -16.46
N PHE A 183 2.49 2.34 -16.02
CA PHE A 183 3.28 3.40 -16.63
C PHE A 183 4.71 3.39 -16.09
N ARG A 184 5.68 3.13 -16.96
CA ARG A 184 7.10 3.20 -16.60
C ARG A 184 7.61 4.65 -16.67
N PRO A 185 8.59 5.03 -15.82
CA PRO A 185 9.31 6.29 -15.96
C PRO A 185 9.85 6.48 -17.38
N LYS A 186 9.80 7.71 -17.89
CA LYS A 186 10.34 8.02 -19.23
C LYS A 186 11.87 7.91 -19.26
N GLU A 187 12.51 8.27 -18.15
CA GLU A 187 13.97 8.37 -18.01
C GLU A 187 14.52 7.21 -17.16
N ASP A 188 15.72 6.75 -17.50
CA ASP A 188 16.52 5.75 -16.77
C ASP A 188 15.74 4.49 -16.34
N LYS A 189 14.92 3.94 -17.24
CA LYS A 189 14.00 2.81 -17.00
C LYS A 189 14.62 1.61 -16.27
N GLU A 190 15.89 1.31 -16.55
CA GLU A 190 16.62 0.17 -15.99
C GLU A 190 17.34 0.49 -14.66
N SER A 191 17.31 1.75 -14.22
CA SER A 191 17.92 2.19 -12.95
C SER A 191 16.99 2.07 -11.74
N TRP A 192 15.69 1.84 -11.99
CA TRP A 192 14.66 1.77 -10.97
C TRP A 192 14.49 0.32 -10.51
N PHE A 193 14.50 0.12 -9.20
CA PHE A 193 13.95 -1.10 -8.61
C PHE A 193 12.42 -0.99 -8.61
N ASN A 194 11.74 -1.91 -9.27
CA ASN A 194 10.30 -1.90 -9.50
C ASN A 194 9.59 -2.79 -8.48
N LEU A 195 8.93 -2.17 -7.52
CA LEU A 195 8.16 -2.83 -6.47
C LEU A 195 6.67 -2.69 -6.79
N MET A 196 5.93 -3.79 -6.89
CA MET A 196 4.47 -3.75 -6.97
C MET A 196 3.83 -4.18 -5.66
N VAL A 197 2.79 -3.47 -5.21
CA VAL A 197 1.97 -3.82 -4.06
C VAL A 197 0.54 -4.02 -4.54
N LEU A 198 -0.06 -5.17 -4.22
CA LEU A 198 -1.43 -5.48 -4.63
C LEU A 198 -2.20 -6.24 -3.56
N HIS A 199 -3.51 -6.07 -3.55
CA HIS A 199 -4.41 -6.71 -2.60
C HIS A 199 -5.46 -7.53 -3.34
N GLN A 200 -5.15 -8.78 -3.67
CA GLN A 200 -5.98 -9.71 -4.47
C GLN A 200 -5.77 -11.15 -4.01
N ASN A 201 -6.68 -12.07 -4.34
CA ASN A 201 -6.41 -13.50 -4.13
C ASN A 201 -5.20 -13.95 -4.97
N ARG A 202 -4.28 -14.68 -4.33
CA ARG A 202 -3.12 -15.34 -4.97
C ARG A 202 -3.45 -16.78 -5.33
N ALA A 203 -4.13 -17.49 -4.43
CA ALA A 203 -4.44 -18.91 -4.60
C ALA A 203 -5.63 -19.15 -5.54
N ASP A 204 -5.60 -20.26 -6.28
CA ASP A 204 -6.67 -20.65 -7.18
C ASP A 204 -7.90 -21.10 -6.38
N HIS A 205 -8.88 -20.20 -6.26
CA HIS A 205 -10.18 -20.45 -5.65
C HIS A 205 -11.28 -20.65 -6.70
N GLY A 206 -10.92 -20.89 -7.96
CA GLY A 206 -11.85 -21.06 -9.06
C GLY A 206 -11.58 -20.14 -10.25
N VAL A 207 -12.46 -20.25 -11.25
CA VAL A 207 -12.30 -19.54 -12.52
C VAL A 207 -12.48 -18.04 -12.30
N TYR A 208 -11.38 -17.31 -12.43
CA TYR A 208 -11.31 -15.83 -12.40
C TYR A 208 -11.45 -15.21 -11.01
N THR A 209 -11.33 -16.00 -9.95
CA THR A 209 -11.43 -15.54 -8.56
C THR A 209 -10.06 -15.22 -7.93
N TYR A 210 -9.01 -15.17 -8.75
CA TYR A 210 -7.65 -14.81 -8.36
C TYR A 210 -6.91 -14.15 -9.52
N ILE A 211 -5.77 -13.54 -9.21
CA ILE A 211 -4.86 -12.98 -10.19
C ILE A 211 -3.63 -13.89 -10.29
N PRO A 212 -3.41 -14.57 -11.43
CA PRO A 212 -2.21 -15.37 -11.61
C PRO A 212 -0.98 -14.46 -11.65
N GLU A 213 0.14 -14.91 -11.09
CA GLU A 213 1.40 -14.17 -11.11
C GLU A 213 1.84 -13.86 -12.55
N GLU A 214 1.50 -14.73 -13.50
CA GLU A 214 1.77 -14.56 -14.93
C GLU A 214 1.00 -13.40 -15.59
N ALA A 215 -0.03 -12.85 -14.95
CA ALA A 215 -0.73 -11.68 -15.47
C ALA A 215 0.03 -10.37 -15.21
N LEU A 216 1.01 -10.37 -14.31
CA LEU A 216 1.84 -9.20 -14.00
C LEU A 216 2.98 -9.06 -15.01
N ASP A 217 3.42 -7.82 -15.21
CA ASP A 217 4.48 -7.52 -16.16
C ASP A 217 5.86 -8.00 -15.65
N ASP A 218 6.68 -8.51 -16.56
CA ASP A 218 8.01 -9.10 -16.30
C ASP A 218 9.10 -8.10 -15.88
N PHE A 219 8.85 -6.79 -16.02
CA PHE A 219 9.81 -5.76 -15.63
C PHE A 219 9.83 -5.51 -14.11
N LEU A 220 8.87 -6.06 -13.37
CA LEU A 220 8.83 -5.96 -11.91
C LEU A 220 10.00 -6.72 -11.29
N ASP A 221 10.53 -6.23 -10.17
CA ASP A 221 11.61 -6.90 -9.44
C ASP A 221 11.07 -7.64 -8.21
N LEU A 222 10.10 -7.04 -7.53
CA LEU A 222 9.46 -7.57 -6.32
C LEU A 222 7.96 -7.25 -6.31
N VAL A 223 7.16 -8.23 -5.91
CA VAL A 223 5.71 -8.12 -5.72
C VAL A 223 5.37 -8.41 -4.26
N MET A 224 4.76 -7.44 -3.58
CA MET A 224 4.19 -7.59 -2.24
C MET A 224 2.70 -7.92 -2.36
N TRP A 225 2.34 -9.14 -1.95
CA TRP A 225 0.97 -9.64 -2.00
C TRP A 225 0.29 -9.44 -0.64
N GLY A 226 -0.66 -8.50 -0.57
CA GLY A 226 -1.23 -8.00 0.69
C GLY A 226 -2.50 -8.70 1.17
N HIS A 227 -3.25 -9.39 0.32
CA HIS A 227 -4.55 -9.95 0.71
C HIS A 227 -4.45 -11.25 1.50
N GLU A 228 -3.49 -12.11 1.16
CA GLU A 228 -3.38 -13.44 1.73
C GLU A 228 -2.93 -13.41 3.20
N HIS A 229 -3.64 -14.15 4.06
CA HIS A 229 -3.38 -14.15 5.50
C HIS A 229 -2.20 -15.06 5.89
N GLU A 230 -1.88 -16.07 5.08
CA GLU A 230 -0.74 -16.96 5.33
C GLU A 230 0.57 -16.17 5.27
N CYS A 231 1.42 -16.27 6.29
CA CYS A 231 2.72 -15.59 6.31
C CYS A 231 3.75 -16.37 5.48
N ARG A 232 4.08 -15.84 4.29
CA ARG A 232 5.20 -16.27 3.42
C ARG A 232 6.09 -15.06 3.13
N ILE A 233 6.62 -14.47 4.20
CA ILE A 233 7.38 -13.22 4.16
C ILE A 233 8.70 -13.33 3.37
N SER A 234 9.34 -14.51 3.39
CA SER A 234 10.56 -14.75 2.64
C SER A 234 10.27 -14.67 1.13
N PRO A 235 10.95 -13.80 0.37
CA PRO A 235 10.68 -13.65 -1.05
C PRO A 235 10.90 -14.96 -1.83
N GLU A 236 9.90 -15.35 -2.61
CA GLU A 236 9.87 -16.56 -3.42
C GLU A 236 10.10 -16.18 -4.89
N TRP A 237 11.00 -16.90 -5.57
CA TRP A 237 11.30 -16.63 -6.97
C TRP A 237 10.20 -17.18 -7.89
N ASN A 238 9.63 -16.33 -8.75
CA ASN A 238 8.78 -16.76 -9.86
C ASN A 238 9.65 -16.93 -11.13
N PRO A 239 9.88 -18.18 -11.60
CA PRO A 239 10.72 -18.42 -12.77
C PRO A 239 10.06 -18.03 -14.11
N SER A 240 8.73 -17.89 -14.15
CA SER A 240 7.98 -17.55 -15.37
C SER A 240 8.08 -16.05 -15.69
N GLN A 241 7.97 -15.19 -14.68
CA GLN A 241 7.97 -13.72 -14.84
C GLN A 241 9.26 -13.04 -14.37
N SER A 242 10.21 -13.78 -13.80
CA SER A 242 11.52 -13.28 -13.37
C SER A 242 11.49 -12.20 -12.27
N PHE A 243 10.51 -12.27 -11.37
CA PHE A 243 10.43 -11.43 -10.17
C PHE A 243 10.32 -12.26 -8.89
N TYR A 244 10.53 -11.61 -7.75
CA TYR A 244 10.24 -12.20 -6.44
C TYR A 244 8.83 -11.85 -5.95
N VAL A 245 8.21 -12.76 -5.20
CA VAL A 245 6.93 -12.52 -4.51
C VAL A 245 7.13 -12.65 -3.01
N THR A 246 6.67 -11.67 -2.24
CA THR A 246 6.61 -11.73 -0.78
C THR A 246 5.16 -11.57 -0.33
N GLN A 247 4.76 -12.34 0.68
CA GLN A 247 3.41 -12.34 1.22
C GLN A 247 3.50 -12.22 2.75
N PRO A 248 3.40 -11.00 3.30
CA PRO A 248 3.68 -10.78 4.72
C PRO A 248 2.74 -11.51 5.69
N GLY A 249 1.52 -11.84 5.25
CA GLY A 249 0.47 -12.40 6.11
C GLY A 249 -0.18 -11.32 7.00
N LYS A 250 -1.27 -11.67 7.69
CA LYS A 250 -1.94 -10.79 8.67
C LYS A 250 -1.56 -11.13 10.11
#